data_AF-A0A7J7QZT2-F1
#
_entry.id   AF-A0A7J7QZT2-F1
#
_cell.length_a   1.000
_cell.length_b   1.000
_cell.length_c   1.000
_cell.angle_alpha   90.00
_cell.angle_beta   90.00
_cell.angle_gamma   90.00
#
_symmetry.space_group_name_H-M   'P 1'
#
loop_
_entity.id
_entity.type
_entity.pdbx_description
1 polymer ?
#
loop_
_entity_poly.entity_id
_entity_poly.type
_entity_poly.pdbx_seq_one_letter_code
_entity_poly.pdbx_strand_id
1 'polypeptide(L)'
;MCCLAQQASEKIDRFRAHAAHVFMTLLHAVRHSTQSLFAHVSSMQSDRQALDGFAGTLLQVFQDNLLNDRVSVPLLKMVDQMLANGCFDAFTTDTDHPFGVKLLALCKEEIRKSKDVQKLRSSVAVFCGLVQFPGCVRRKTLLQLLLLLCHPFPVIRKTTASQVYEMALTYSDVVGADVLDEVMAVLGGTAWDAELSVIRGQRNRLCDLLGVPRPQLIPKPAAR
;
A
#
# COMPACT_ATOMS: atom_id res chain seq x y z
N MET A 1 51.61 -3.80 -24.15
CA MET A 1 50.67 -3.11 -23.23
C MET A 1 49.27 -3.74 -23.14
N CYS A 2 48.89 -4.73 -23.97
CA CYS A 2 47.52 -5.30 -23.97
C CYS A 2 47.18 -6.22 -22.77
N CYS A 3 48.18 -6.90 -22.19
CA CYS A 3 48.01 -7.89 -21.11
C CYS A 3 47.40 -7.31 -19.82
N LEU A 4 47.85 -6.12 -19.38
CA LEU A 4 47.37 -5.51 -18.13
C LEU A 4 45.92 -5.03 -18.22
N ALA A 5 45.52 -4.49 -19.37
CA ALA A 5 44.13 -4.08 -19.61
C ALA A 5 43.18 -5.29 -19.62
N GLN A 6 43.61 -6.41 -20.21
CA GLN A 6 42.84 -7.65 -20.26
C GLN A 6 42.68 -8.28 -18.86
N GLN A 7 43.76 -8.35 -18.08
CA GLN A 7 43.71 -8.82 -16.68
C GLN A 7 42.82 -7.92 -15.80
N ALA A 8 42.87 -6.60 -16.01
CA ALA A 8 42.00 -5.67 -15.29
C ALA A 8 40.52 -5.88 -15.66
N SER A 9 40.20 -6.09 -16.94
CA SER A 9 38.83 -6.36 -17.40
C SER A 9 38.26 -7.65 -16.80
N GLU A 10 39.01 -8.75 -16.86
CA GLU A 10 38.56 -10.04 -16.29
C GLU A 10 38.31 -9.96 -14.78
N LYS A 11 39.13 -9.17 -14.07
CA LYS A 11 38.98 -8.98 -12.64
C LYS A 11 37.71 -8.18 -12.32
N ILE A 12 37.41 -7.14 -13.09
CA ILE A 12 36.17 -6.36 -12.99
C ILE A 12 34.95 -7.26 -13.26
N ASP A 13 35.00 -8.09 -14.29
CA ASP A 13 33.90 -8.98 -14.65
C ASP A 13 33.66 -10.07 -13.61
N ARG A 14 34.72 -10.64 -13.02
CA ARG A 14 34.59 -11.59 -11.90
C ARG A 14 33.98 -10.94 -10.66
N PHE A 15 34.40 -9.72 -10.32
CA PHE A 15 33.80 -9.00 -9.20
C PHE A 15 32.32 -8.69 -9.44
N ARG A 16 31.96 -8.28 -10.66
CA ARG A 16 30.56 -8.07 -11.07
C ARG A 16 29.75 -9.36 -10.98
N ALA A 17 30.26 -10.47 -11.49
CA ALA A 17 29.59 -11.77 -11.44
C ALA A 17 29.41 -12.26 -10.00
N HIS A 18 30.43 -12.12 -9.15
CA HIS A 18 30.34 -12.50 -7.75
C HIS A 18 29.36 -11.62 -6.98
N ALA A 19 29.38 -10.30 -7.19
CA ALA A 19 28.41 -9.38 -6.59
C ALA A 19 26.97 -9.70 -7.03
N ALA A 20 26.75 -10.02 -8.31
CA ALA A 20 25.46 -10.45 -8.81
C ALA A 20 24.99 -11.77 -8.18
N HIS A 21 25.91 -12.74 -8.01
CA HIS A 21 25.59 -14.01 -7.36
C HIS A 21 25.23 -13.82 -5.88
N VAL A 22 26.03 -13.05 -5.12
CA VAL A 22 25.73 -12.74 -3.71
C VAL A 22 24.39 -12.02 -3.60
N PHE A 23 24.11 -11.04 -4.46
CA PHE A 23 22.84 -10.33 -4.49
C PHE A 23 21.66 -11.26 -4.80
N MET A 24 21.79 -12.15 -5.78
CA MET A 24 20.76 -13.15 -6.09
C MET A 24 20.53 -14.14 -4.95
N THR A 25 21.58 -14.60 -4.28
CA THR A 25 21.48 -15.50 -3.12
C THR A 25 20.79 -14.81 -1.94
N LEU A 26 21.11 -13.54 -1.66
CA LEU A 26 20.44 -12.74 -0.64
C LEU A 26 18.96 -12.52 -1.00
N LEU A 27 18.65 -12.18 -2.26
CA LEU A 27 17.26 -12.07 -2.74
C LEU A 27 16.50 -13.40 -2.60
N HIS A 28 17.15 -14.52 -2.90
CA HIS A 28 16.57 -15.84 -2.78
C HIS A 28 16.30 -16.19 -1.31
N ALA A 29 17.25 -15.95 -0.40
CA ALA A 29 17.08 -16.17 1.03
C ALA A 29 15.94 -15.33 1.60
N VAL A 30 15.89 -14.03 1.29
CA VAL A 30 14.79 -13.15 1.70
C VAL A 30 13.46 -13.65 1.16
N ARG A 31 13.40 -14.05 -0.12
CA ARG A 31 12.18 -14.62 -0.72
C ARG A 31 11.71 -15.88 -0.02
N HIS A 32 12.62 -16.81 0.31
CA HIS A 32 12.29 -18.02 1.05
C HIS A 32 11.80 -17.73 2.47
N SER A 33 12.44 -16.78 3.17
CA SER A 33 11.98 -16.34 4.49
C SER A 33 10.58 -15.71 4.43
N THR A 34 10.31 -14.85 3.45
CA THR A 34 8.99 -14.23 3.25
C THR A 34 7.93 -15.28 2.89
N GLN A 35 8.22 -16.20 1.97
CA GLN A 35 7.29 -17.28 1.58
C GLN A 35 7.02 -18.23 2.74
N SER A 36 8.03 -18.59 3.52
CA SER A 36 7.88 -19.43 4.72
C SER A 36 7.03 -18.73 5.78
N LEU A 37 7.25 -17.43 6.01
CA LEU A 37 6.41 -16.64 6.89
C LEU A 37 4.95 -16.63 6.42
N PHE A 38 4.69 -16.39 5.14
CA PHE A 38 3.33 -16.36 4.62
C PHE A 38 2.67 -17.74 4.68
N ALA A 39 3.39 -18.81 4.36
CA ALA A 39 2.89 -20.17 4.53
C ALA A 39 2.54 -20.47 5.99
N HIS A 40 3.39 -20.03 6.93
CA HIS A 40 3.14 -20.17 8.36
C HIS A 40 1.89 -19.38 8.80
N VAL A 41 1.76 -18.10 8.41
CA VAL A 41 0.58 -17.30 8.72
C VAL A 41 -0.69 -17.87 8.09
N SER A 42 -0.61 -18.32 6.84
CA SER A 42 -1.74 -18.97 6.18
C SER A 42 -2.13 -20.29 6.86
N SER A 43 -1.18 -21.03 7.43
CA SER A 43 -1.49 -22.22 8.23
C SER A 43 -2.21 -21.89 9.55
N MET A 44 -2.00 -20.68 10.08
CA MET A 44 -2.72 -20.19 11.27
C MET A 44 -4.16 -19.75 10.98
N GLN A 45 -4.61 -19.67 9.72
CA GLN A 45 -5.98 -19.24 9.43
C GLN A 45 -7.05 -20.15 10.02
N SER A 46 -6.73 -21.43 10.24
CA SER A 46 -7.59 -22.39 10.93
C SER A 46 -7.58 -22.25 12.47
N ASP A 47 -6.57 -21.57 13.02
CA ASP A 47 -6.43 -21.25 14.44
C ASP A 47 -6.54 -19.73 14.63
N ARG A 48 -7.79 -19.29 14.78
CA ARG A 48 -8.12 -17.87 14.88
C ARG A 48 -7.42 -17.18 16.05
N GLN A 49 -7.20 -17.87 17.17
CA GLN A 49 -6.51 -17.31 18.33
C GLN A 49 -5.02 -17.08 18.03
N ALA A 50 -4.36 -18.02 17.37
CA ALA A 50 -2.98 -17.86 16.93
C ALA A 50 -2.83 -16.71 15.92
N LEU A 51 -3.76 -16.62 14.94
CA LEU A 51 -3.77 -15.54 13.96
C LEU A 51 -4.01 -14.16 14.63
N ASP A 52 -4.92 -14.07 15.59
CA ASP A 52 -5.16 -12.84 16.38
C ASP A 52 -3.90 -12.45 17.19
N GLY A 53 -3.20 -13.41 17.79
CA GLY A 53 -1.94 -13.16 18.49
C GLY A 53 -0.84 -12.63 17.57
N PHE A 54 -0.69 -13.23 16.38
CA PHE A 54 0.24 -12.76 15.36
C PHE A 54 -0.12 -11.34 14.89
N ALA A 55 -1.38 -11.11 14.54
CA ALA A 55 -1.89 -9.82 14.08
C ALA A 55 -1.73 -8.72 15.14
N GLY A 56 -2.00 -9.05 16.41
CA GLY A 56 -1.77 -8.16 17.55
C GLY A 56 -0.30 -7.78 17.70
N THR A 57 0.61 -8.75 17.59
CA THR A 57 2.06 -8.50 17.64
C THR A 57 2.52 -7.62 16.48
N LEU A 58 2.04 -7.89 15.26
CA LEU A 58 2.34 -7.09 14.08
C LEU A 58 1.92 -5.62 14.25
N LEU A 59 0.71 -5.40 14.76
CA LEU A 59 0.19 -4.06 15.04
C LEU A 59 0.96 -3.37 16.16
N GLN A 60 1.39 -4.11 17.18
CA GLN A 60 2.20 -3.57 18.27
C GLN A 60 3.57 -3.11 17.75
N VAL A 61 4.25 -3.92 16.94
CA VAL A 61 5.52 -3.55 16.30
C VAL A 61 5.37 -2.29 15.45
N PHE A 62 4.27 -2.17 14.68
CA PHE A 62 4.02 -0.95 13.91
C PHE A 62 3.81 0.26 14.84
N GLN A 63 2.99 0.10 15.88
CA GLN A 63 2.71 1.17 16.84
C GLN A 63 3.97 1.65 17.57
N ASP A 64 4.85 0.74 18.00
CA ASP A 64 6.08 1.06 18.72
C ASP A 64 7.14 1.74 17.84
N ASN A 65 7.04 1.53 16.52
CA ASN A 65 7.98 2.09 15.53
C ASN A 65 7.34 3.16 14.64
N LEU A 66 6.21 3.72 15.07
CA LEU A 66 5.50 4.75 14.35
C LEU A 66 6.41 5.97 14.12
N LEU A 67 6.39 6.52 12.91
CA LEU A 67 7.24 7.61 12.44
C LEU A 67 8.75 7.30 12.39
N ASN A 68 9.16 6.05 12.63
CA ASN A 68 10.52 5.60 12.38
C ASN A 68 10.61 4.92 11.00
N ASP A 69 10.88 5.72 9.97
CA ASP A 69 10.83 5.32 8.56
C ASP A 69 11.75 4.14 8.21
N ARG A 70 12.83 3.95 8.98
CA ARG A 70 13.75 2.81 8.82
C ARG A 70 13.07 1.47 9.13
N VAL A 71 12.01 1.48 9.92
CA VAL A 71 11.26 0.29 10.34
C VAL A 71 9.85 0.30 9.75
N SER A 72 9.13 1.43 9.83
CA SER A 72 7.74 1.53 9.39
C SER A 72 7.57 1.28 7.89
N VAL A 73 8.49 1.77 7.03
CA VAL A 73 8.38 1.59 5.57
C VAL A 73 8.60 0.14 5.16
N PRO A 74 9.66 -0.58 5.60
CA PRO A 74 9.77 -2.02 5.38
C PRO A 74 8.57 -2.81 5.92
N LEU A 75 8.07 -2.45 7.11
CA LEU A 75 6.92 -3.10 7.72
C LEU A 75 5.64 -2.94 6.88
N LEU A 76 5.37 -1.73 6.38
CA LEU A 76 4.25 -1.47 5.47
C LEU A 76 4.33 -2.33 4.20
N LYS A 77 5.53 -2.49 3.62
CA LYS A 77 5.73 -3.37 2.45
C LYS A 77 5.46 -4.83 2.78
N MET A 78 5.86 -5.29 3.96
CA MET A 78 5.55 -6.64 4.41
C MET A 78 4.04 -6.82 4.60
N VAL A 79 3.37 -5.88 5.25
CA VAL A 79 1.91 -5.92 5.49
C VAL A 79 1.15 -5.94 4.15
N ASP A 80 1.53 -5.11 3.18
CA ASP A 80 0.98 -5.13 1.83
C ASP A 80 1.07 -6.52 1.19
N GLN A 81 2.25 -7.15 1.24
CA GLN A 81 2.42 -8.50 0.74
C GLN A 81 1.58 -9.54 1.50
N MET A 82 1.48 -9.44 2.83
CA MET A 82 0.65 -10.35 3.62
C MET A 82 -0.84 -10.23 3.25
N LEU A 83 -1.33 -9.01 3.04
CA LEU A 83 -2.69 -8.74 2.58
C LEU A 83 -2.92 -9.33 1.18
N ALA A 84 -1.97 -9.15 0.26
CA ALA A 84 -2.07 -9.66 -1.10
C ALA A 84 -1.99 -11.20 -1.20
N ASN A 85 -1.38 -11.87 -0.21
CA ASN A 85 -1.27 -13.33 -0.14
C ASN A 85 -2.35 -13.97 0.75
N GLY A 86 -3.40 -13.22 1.07
CA GLY A 86 -4.55 -13.73 1.83
C GLY A 86 -4.23 -14.17 3.26
N CYS A 87 -3.13 -13.69 3.85
CA CYS A 87 -2.71 -14.08 5.21
C CYS A 87 -3.76 -13.73 6.28
N PHE A 88 -4.69 -12.81 5.96
CA PHE A 88 -5.72 -12.31 6.88
C PHE A 88 -7.15 -12.54 6.36
N ASP A 89 -7.35 -13.46 5.40
CA ASP A 89 -8.67 -13.72 4.79
C ASP A 89 -9.73 -14.09 5.83
N ALA A 90 -9.34 -14.84 6.87
CA ALA A 90 -10.21 -15.17 8.00
C ALA A 90 -10.89 -13.94 8.64
N PHE A 91 -10.19 -12.79 8.67
CA PHE A 91 -10.71 -11.54 9.26
C PHE A 91 -11.61 -10.74 8.31
N THR A 92 -11.66 -11.09 7.02
CA THR A 92 -12.48 -10.35 6.03
C THR A 92 -13.96 -10.71 6.12
N THR A 93 -14.29 -11.78 6.84
CA THR A 93 -15.67 -12.19 7.12
C THR A 93 -16.34 -11.34 8.21
N ASP A 94 -15.54 -10.70 9.07
CA ASP A 94 -16.04 -9.88 10.16
C ASP A 94 -16.13 -8.41 9.75
N THR A 95 -17.33 -7.84 9.91
CA THR A 95 -17.52 -6.40 9.71
C THR A 95 -16.71 -5.62 10.74
N ASP A 96 -15.87 -4.70 10.28
CA ASP A 96 -15.05 -3.84 11.12
C ASP A 96 -14.13 -4.60 12.10
N HIS A 97 -13.50 -5.69 11.63
CA HIS A 97 -12.54 -6.47 12.44
C HIS A 97 -11.48 -5.57 13.11
N PRO A 98 -11.17 -5.74 14.40
CA PRO A 98 -10.24 -4.89 15.15
C PRO A 98 -8.87 -4.73 14.48
N PHE A 99 -8.38 -5.78 13.82
CA PHE A 99 -7.14 -5.72 13.05
C PHE A 99 -7.18 -4.64 11.96
N GLY A 100 -8.19 -4.68 11.08
CA GLY A 100 -8.35 -3.72 9.99
C GLY A 100 -8.57 -2.29 10.49
N VAL A 101 -9.35 -2.14 11.58
CA VAL A 101 -9.58 -0.84 12.23
C VAL A 101 -8.28 -0.24 12.75
N LYS A 102 -7.48 -1.02 13.50
CA LYS A 102 -6.22 -0.54 14.09
C LYS A 102 -5.15 -0.32 13.02
N LEU A 103 -5.03 -1.21 12.03
CA LEU A 103 -4.10 -1.05 10.92
C LEU A 103 -4.36 0.24 10.13
N LEU A 104 -5.63 0.49 9.78
CA LEU A 104 -6.03 1.73 9.11
C LEU A 104 -5.66 2.97 9.94
N ALA A 105 -5.90 2.94 11.25
CA ALA A 105 -5.56 4.05 12.14
C ALA A 105 -4.05 4.33 12.17
N LEU A 106 -3.22 3.29 12.32
CA LEU A 106 -1.76 3.39 12.31
C LEU A 106 -1.22 3.90 10.97
N CYS A 107 -1.71 3.37 9.84
CA CYS A 107 -1.31 3.86 8.52
C CYS A 107 -1.64 5.35 8.33
N LYS A 108 -2.81 5.81 8.79
CA LYS A 108 -3.20 7.22 8.69
C LYS A 108 -2.36 8.14 9.57
N GLU A 109 -1.98 7.67 10.75
CA GLU A 109 -1.06 8.35 11.66
C GLU A 109 0.33 8.47 11.03
N GLU A 110 0.85 7.36 10.50
CA GLU A 110 2.18 7.26 9.88
C GLU A 110 2.39 8.26 8.73
N ILE A 111 1.36 8.48 7.92
CA ILE A 111 1.44 9.39 6.77
C ILE A 111 0.92 10.81 7.05
N ARG A 112 0.49 11.11 8.27
CA ARG A 112 -0.16 12.40 8.55
C ARG A 112 0.81 13.55 8.27
N LYS A 113 0.45 14.39 7.28
CA LYS A 113 1.27 15.52 6.81
C LYS A 113 2.67 15.10 6.32
N SER A 114 2.88 13.82 6.03
CA SER A 114 4.16 13.33 5.53
C SER A 114 4.44 13.88 4.14
N LYS A 115 5.72 14.14 3.87
CA LYS A 115 6.25 14.46 2.55
C LYS A 115 7.18 13.36 2.02
N ASP A 116 7.39 12.28 2.79
CA ASP A 116 8.20 11.17 2.35
C ASP A 116 7.46 10.35 1.29
N VAL A 117 8.00 10.35 0.07
CA VAL A 117 7.37 9.71 -1.08
C VAL A 117 7.32 8.18 -0.94
N GLN A 118 8.36 7.56 -0.37
CA GLN A 118 8.42 6.11 -0.23
C GLN A 118 7.42 5.63 0.82
N LYS A 119 7.35 6.31 1.96
CA LYS A 119 6.36 6.05 3.01
C LYS A 119 4.94 6.17 2.47
N LEU A 120 4.64 7.27 1.78
CA LEU A 120 3.31 7.49 1.19
C LEU A 120 2.92 6.37 0.22
N ARG A 121 3.83 5.97 -0.67
CA ARG A 121 3.61 4.86 -1.62
C ARG A 121 3.39 3.52 -0.92
N SER A 122 4.19 3.21 0.10
CA SER A 122 4.02 1.98 0.88
C SER A 122 2.70 1.96 1.65
N SER A 123 2.23 3.08 2.17
CA SER A 123 0.91 3.16 2.79
C SER A 123 -0.24 3.07 1.79
N VAL A 124 -0.10 3.63 0.57
CA VAL A 124 -1.11 3.47 -0.49
C VAL A 124 -1.34 1.99 -0.79
N ALA A 125 -0.27 1.19 -0.90
CA ALA A 125 -0.38 -0.24 -1.17
C ALA A 125 -1.15 -0.96 -0.07
N VAL A 126 -0.82 -0.70 1.20
CA VAL A 126 -1.57 -1.23 2.35
C VAL A 126 -3.03 -0.77 2.34
N PHE A 127 -3.33 0.48 1.98
CA PHE A 127 -4.71 0.94 1.85
C PHE A 127 -5.45 0.18 0.75
N CYS A 128 -4.85 -0.05 -0.43
CA CYS A 128 -5.46 -0.87 -1.47
C CYS A 128 -5.78 -2.28 -0.95
N GLY A 129 -4.85 -2.90 -0.20
CA GLY A 129 -5.09 -4.20 0.44
C GLY A 129 -6.19 -4.16 1.51
N LEU A 130 -6.36 -3.06 2.24
CA LEU A 130 -7.38 -2.92 3.30
C LEU A 130 -8.82 -2.83 2.77
N VAL A 131 -9.03 -2.64 1.47
CA VAL A 131 -10.38 -2.55 0.88
C VAL A 131 -11.17 -3.85 1.01
N GLN A 132 -10.48 -4.99 1.12
CA GLN A 132 -11.12 -6.30 1.34
C GLN A 132 -11.93 -6.36 2.65
N PHE A 133 -11.53 -5.63 3.71
CA PHE A 133 -12.19 -5.66 5.02
C PHE A 133 -13.53 -4.89 5.03
N PRO A 134 -14.68 -5.55 5.22
CA PRO A 134 -15.99 -4.92 5.11
C PRO A 134 -16.28 -3.90 6.23
N GLY A 135 -17.31 -3.09 6.02
CA GLY A 135 -17.79 -2.12 6.99
C GLY A 135 -17.19 -0.72 6.87
N CYS A 136 -17.00 -0.05 8.00
CA CYS A 136 -16.37 1.25 8.08
C CYS A 136 -14.90 1.23 7.67
N VAL A 137 -14.17 0.13 7.86
CA VAL A 137 -12.76 0.00 7.42
C VAL A 137 -12.67 0.28 5.92
N ARG A 138 -13.35 -0.49 5.08
CA ARG A 138 -13.42 -0.26 3.61
C ARG A 138 -13.79 1.17 3.25
N ARG A 139 -14.89 1.70 3.79
CA ARG A 139 -15.35 3.07 3.46
C ARG A 139 -14.29 4.12 3.80
N LYS A 140 -13.66 4.03 4.97
CA LYS A 140 -12.63 4.97 5.41
C LYS A 140 -11.33 4.81 4.63
N THR A 141 -10.98 3.58 4.22
CA THR A 141 -9.83 3.27 3.37
C THR A 141 -10.00 3.88 1.97
N LEU A 142 -11.15 3.64 1.31
CA LEU A 142 -11.47 4.25 0.02
C LEU A 142 -11.40 5.78 0.10
N LEU A 143 -12.00 6.38 1.13
CA LEU A 143 -11.91 7.83 1.34
C LEU A 143 -10.44 8.30 1.49
N GLN A 144 -9.61 7.55 2.21
CA GLN A 144 -8.19 7.87 2.39
C GLN A 144 -7.41 7.80 1.05
N LEU A 145 -7.69 6.82 0.20
CA LEU A 145 -7.12 6.72 -1.16
C LEU A 145 -7.56 7.92 -2.02
N LEU A 146 -8.85 8.29 -1.99
CA LEU A 146 -9.37 9.44 -2.73
C LEU A 146 -8.79 10.78 -2.24
N LEU A 147 -8.41 10.89 -0.97
CA LEU A 147 -7.65 12.05 -0.47
C LEU A 147 -6.23 12.09 -1.05
N LEU A 148 -5.57 10.94 -1.18
CA LEU A 148 -4.22 10.82 -1.74
C LEU A 148 -4.18 11.09 -3.25
N LEU A 149 -5.28 10.85 -3.98
CA LEU A 149 -5.44 11.30 -5.37
C LEU A 149 -5.36 12.83 -5.51
N CYS A 150 -5.59 13.59 -4.44
CA CYS A 150 -5.46 15.05 -4.41
C CYS A 150 -4.20 15.52 -3.66
N HIS A 151 -3.20 14.65 -3.45
CA HIS A 151 -1.98 15.00 -2.74
C HIS A 151 -1.19 16.12 -3.47
N PRO A 152 -0.51 17.06 -2.77
CA PRO A 152 0.24 18.13 -3.41
C PRO A 152 1.30 17.64 -4.41
N PHE A 153 1.88 16.47 -4.18
CA PHE A 153 2.92 15.89 -5.04
C PHE A 153 2.30 15.06 -6.17
N PRO A 154 2.48 15.45 -7.46
CA PRO A 154 1.93 14.73 -8.60
C PRO A 154 2.34 13.26 -8.66
N VAL A 155 3.56 12.94 -8.23
CA VAL A 155 4.07 11.57 -8.19
C VAL A 155 3.23 10.65 -7.29
N ILE A 156 2.69 11.18 -6.18
CA ILE A 156 1.82 10.42 -5.28
C ILE A 156 0.45 10.23 -5.89
N ARG A 157 -0.09 11.27 -6.55
CA ARG A 157 -1.38 11.19 -7.24
C ARG A 157 -1.38 10.11 -8.33
N LYS A 158 -0.34 10.11 -9.19
CA LYS A 158 -0.16 9.09 -10.23
C LYS A 158 -0.02 7.69 -9.67
N THR A 159 0.85 7.48 -8.67
CA THR A 159 0.99 6.16 -8.04
C THR A 159 -0.30 5.69 -7.37
N THR A 160 -1.02 6.60 -6.69
CA THR A 160 -2.32 6.28 -6.08
C THR A 160 -3.33 5.87 -7.14
N ALA A 161 -3.45 6.61 -8.24
CA ALA A 161 -4.38 6.26 -9.32
C ALA A 161 -4.09 4.88 -9.92
N SER A 162 -2.81 4.58 -10.21
CA SER A 162 -2.42 3.26 -10.74
C SER A 162 -2.76 2.13 -9.77
N GLN A 163 -2.44 2.28 -8.48
CA GLN A 163 -2.72 1.24 -7.49
C GLN A 163 -4.22 1.09 -7.20
N VAL A 164 -4.99 2.19 -7.25
CA VAL A 164 -6.45 2.12 -7.10
C VAL A 164 -7.09 1.48 -8.34
N TYR A 165 -6.53 1.70 -9.53
CA TYR A 165 -6.98 1.01 -10.75
C TYR A 165 -6.76 -0.51 -10.64
N GLU A 166 -5.58 -0.93 -10.19
CA GLU A 166 -5.27 -2.35 -9.93
C GLU A 166 -6.17 -2.94 -8.84
N MET A 167 -6.35 -2.21 -7.73
CA MET A 167 -7.26 -2.60 -6.65
C MET A 167 -8.70 -2.79 -7.15
N ALA A 168 -9.19 -1.92 -8.03
CA ALA A 168 -10.55 -2.02 -8.56
C ALA A 168 -10.74 -3.27 -9.43
N LEU A 169 -9.69 -3.71 -10.14
CA LEU A 169 -9.68 -4.98 -10.85
C LEU A 169 -9.64 -6.18 -9.91
N THR A 170 -8.77 -6.14 -8.89
CA THR A 170 -8.61 -7.25 -7.94
C THR A 170 -9.84 -7.47 -7.08
N TYR A 171 -10.49 -6.37 -6.67
CA TYR A 171 -11.66 -6.38 -5.78
C TYR A 171 -12.88 -5.80 -6.50
N SER A 172 -13.17 -6.29 -7.72
CA SER A 172 -14.30 -5.86 -8.54
C SER A 172 -15.64 -5.89 -7.79
N ASP A 173 -15.81 -6.90 -6.95
CA ASP A 173 -17.01 -7.14 -6.15
C ASP A 173 -17.22 -6.05 -5.09
N VAL A 174 -16.13 -5.40 -4.67
CA VAL A 174 -16.14 -4.30 -3.70
C VAL A 174 -16.53 -2.98 -4.36
N VAL A 175 -16.13 -2.77 -5.62
CA VAL A 175 -16.45 -1.55 -6.37
C VAL A 175 -17.90 -1.57 -6.86
N GLY A 176 -18.42 -2.74 -7.22
CA GLY A 176 -19.74 -2.90 -7.83
C GLY A 176 -19.63 -2.98 -9.35
N ALA A 177 -20.22 -4.02 -9.94
CA ALA A 177 -20.11 -4.30 -11.38
C ALA A 177 -20.75 -3.22 -12.26
N ASP A 178 -21.74 -2.49 -11.73
CA ASP A 178 -22.47 -1.42 -12.40
C ASP A 178 -21.65 -0.13 -12.56
N VAL A 179 -20.72 0.14 -11.63
CA VAL A 179 -19.88 1.35 -11.63
C VAL A 179 -18.42 1.10 -12.00
N LEU A 180 -17.99 -0.17 -12.09
CA LEU A 180 -16.59 -0.54 -12.32
C LEU A 180 -16.02 0.11 -13.60
N ASP A 181 -16.69 -0.02 -14.73
CA ASP A 181 -16.23 0.56 -16.01
C ASP A 181 -16.04 2.07 -15.92
N GLU A 182 -16.95 2.76 -15.23
CA GLU A 182 -16.86 4.21 -15.05
C GLU A 182 -15.72 4.61 -14.11
N VAL A 183 -15.55 3.89 -12.99
CA VAL A 183 -14.41 4.08 -12.07
C VAL A 183 -13.10 3.93 -12.81
N MET A 184 -12.99 2.89 -13.64
CA MET A 184 -11.80 2.59 -14.43
C MET A 184 -11.53 3.63 -15.50
N ALA A 185 -12.58 4.10 -16.20
CA ALA A 185 -12.46 5.19 -17.16
C ALA A 185 -11.97 6.49 -16.52
N VAL A 186 -12.47 6.84 -15.32
CA VAL A 186 -12.01 8.02 -14.59
C VAL A 186 -10.55 7.87 -14.13
N LEU A 187 -10.19 6.73 -13.54
CA LEU A 187 -8.83 6.47 -13.06
C LEU A 187 -7.80 6.43 -14.19
N GLY A 188 -8.11 5.77 -15.31
CA GLY A 188 -7.22 5.65 -16.46
C GLY A 188 -7.17 6.88 -17.37
N GLY A 189 -8.29 7.60 -17.50
CA GLY A 189 -8.43 8.76 -18.41
C GLY A 189 -8.04 10.10 -17.79
N THR A 190 -7.85 10.19 -16.48
CA THR A 190 -7.49 11.44 -15.80
C THR A 190 -5.98 11.70 -15.82
N ALA A 191 -5.57 12.89 -16.23
CA ALA A 191 -4.19 13.37 -16.07
C ALA A 191 -3.91 13.74 -14.60
N TRP A 192 -3.47 12.76 -13.80
CA TRP A 192 -3.30 12.93 -12.34
C TRP A 192 -2.14 13.86 -11.93
N ASP A 193 -1.36 14.39 -12.86
CA ASP A 193 -0.40 15.46 -12.63
C ASP A 193 -0.90 16.87 -12.98
N ALA A 194 -2.14 16.99 -13.46
CA ALA A 194 -2.80 18.28 -13.69
C ALA A 194 -3.05 19.08 -12.40
N GLU A 195 -3.61 20.28 -12.56
CA GLU A 195 -3.98 21.18 -11.47
C GLU A 195 -5.00 20.56 -10.50
N LEU A 196 -4.83 20.85 -9.20
CA LEU A 196 -5.69 20.29 -8.15
C LEU A 196 -7.17 20.67 -8.30
N SER A 197 -7.48 21.81 -8.93
CA SER A 197 -8.85 22.20 -9.24
C SER A 197 -9.54 21.19 -10.16
N VAL A 198 -8.86 20.71 -11.19
CA VAL A 198 -9.35 19.69 -12.13
C VAL A 198 -9.47 18.34 -11.43
N ILE A 199 -8.41 17.94 -10.69
CA ILE A 199 -8.35 16.64 -10.01
C ILE A 199 -9.45 16.48 -8.96
N ARG A 200 -9.80 17.56 -8.24
CA ARG A 200 -10.90 17.53 -7.25
C ARG A 200 -12.25 17.18 -7.87
N GLY A 201 -12.49 17.60 -9.11
CA GLY A 201 -13.70 17.23 -9.86
C GLY A 201 -13.76 15.72 -10.09
N GLN A 202 -12.69 15.14 -10.62
CA GLN A 202 -12.60 13.69 -10.87
C GLN A 202 -12.66 12.88 -9.58
N ARG A 203 -11.98 13.33 -8.52
CA ARG A 203 -12.06 12.74 -7.18
C ARG A 203 -13.50 12.72 -6.65
N ASN A 204 -14.24 13.82 -6.78
CA ASN A 204 -15.63 13.88 -6.33
C ASN A 204 -16.52 12.90 -7.09
N ARG A 205 -16.32 12.74 -8.41
CA ARG A 205 -17.02 11.72 -9.21
C ARG A 205 -16.71 10.32 -8.69
N LEU A 206 -15.44 10.00 -8.40
CA LEU A 206 -15.06 8.73 -7.78
C LEU A 206 -15.70 8.54 -6.40
N CYS A 207 -15.84 9.61 -5.60
CA CYS A 207 -16.54 9.52 -4.32
C CYS A 207 -18.00 9.09 -4.50
N ASP A 208 -18.69 9.67 -5.49
CA ASP A 208 -20.09 9.35 -5.78
C ASP A 208 -20.23 7.89 -6.25
N LEU A 209 -19.40 7.46 -7.20
CA LEU A 209 -19.40 6.09 -7.74
C LEU A 209 -19.12 5.05 -6.65
N LEU A 210 -18.19 5.34 -5.74
CA LEU A 210 -17.80 4.42 -4.66
C LEU A 210 -18.64 4.56 -3.38
N GLY A 211 -19.68 5.42 -3.38
CA GLY A 211 -20.56 5.61 -2.23
C GLY A 211 -19.86 6.14 -0.98
N VAL A 212 -18.80 6.95 -1.13
CA VAL A 212 -18.06 7.55 0.00
C VAL A 212 -18.26 9.07 0.05
N PRO A 213 -18.24 9.69 1.23
CA PRO A 213 -18.51 11.13 1.35
C PRO A 213 -17.45 11.97 0.65
N ARG A 214 -17.88 12.99 -0.09
CA ARG A 214 -16.96 13.96 -0.71
C ARG A 214 -16.21 14.76 0.36
N PRO A 215 -14.86 14.82 0.32
CA PRO A 215 -14.11 15.65 1.24
C PRO A 215 -14.42 17.14 1.07
N GLN A 216 -14.83 17.78 2.17
CA GLN A 216 -15.08 19.21 2.24
C GLN A 216 -13.80 19.98 2.57
N LEU A 217 -13.64 21.16 1.97
CA LEU A 217 -12.56 22.07 2.34
C LEU A 217 -12.92 22.72 3.67
N ILE A 218 -12.08 22.53 4.69
CA ILE A 218 -12.19 23.30 5.93
C ILE A 218 -11.57 24.68 5.64
N PRO A 219 -12.34 25.78 5.70
CA PRO A 219 -11.79 27.11 5.53
C PRO A 219 -10.71 27.34 6.58
N LYS A 220 -9.53 27.81 6.17
CA LYS A 220 -8.50 28.23 7.12
C LYS A 220 -9.05 29.45 7.86
N PRO A 221 -9.11 29.46 9.22
CA PRO A 221 -9.51 30.66 9.93
C PRO A 221 -8.60 31.81 9.49
N ALA A 222 -9.20 32.94 9.09
CA ALA A 222 -8.45 34.15 8.80
C ALA A 222 -7.56 34.45 10.01
N ALA A 223 -6.25 34.58 9.79
CA ALA A 223 -5.34 35.03 10.82
C ALA A 223 -5.85 36.41 11.30
N ARG A 224 -6.25 36.48 12.56
CA ARG A 224 -6.51 37.75 13.25
C ARG A 224 -5.19 38.39 13.62
#